data_AF-A0A0F8XF21-F1
#
_entry.id   AF-A0A0F8XF21-F1
#
_cell.length_a   1.000
_cell.length_b   1.000
_cell.length_c   1.000
_cell.angle_alpha   90.00
_cell.angle_beta   90.00
_cell.angle_gamma   90.00
#
_symmetry.space_group_name_H-M   'P 1'
#
loop_
_entity.id
_entity.type
_entity.pdbx_description
1 polymer ?
#
loop_
_entity_poly.entity_id
_entity_poly.type
_entity_poly.pdbx_seq_one_letter_code
_entity_poly.pdbx_strand_id
1 'polypeptide(L)'
;GLVRSEFHEKMFGARMVANFAEVKQRFDPEGLFNPGKIVNAPKMDDRRLFRYGPDYNAPEIKTALDWSDWTGSGGGFQGAIEMCNNNGACRKLKGGVMCPSYRVTRKEQDLTRGRANTLRLAITGQLGPDALTSDEMAETMKLCVSCKGCKRECPTGVDMARMKIEVMSARAKKHGISLHDRLVGYLPHYAPMASRLSVLANLRNSVPGLARLTEGLTGFTRTRALPIWSANAFRDSEVAQQDRPEAVIFADCFNRYFEPENLRATVNVMAAAHVPVAVATQPRGERPLCCGRTFLSVGLVEEAADELDPVAAIQLVVVVGAAPLLVLPDTLLGDVPQHALERLVEEYRHRFANALLMRCPPLSGRSQGRTRWPE
;
A
#
# COMPACT_ATOMS: atom_id res chain seq x y z
N GLY A 1 9.29 17.28 23.74
CA GLY A 1 10.61 17.53 24.32
C GLY A 1 11.04 18.95 24.02
N LEU A 2 11.71 19.15 22.87
CA LEU A 2 12.19 20.47 22.41
C LEU A 2 11.08 21.52 22.29
N VAL A 3 10.00 21.20 21.57
CA VAL A 3 8.88 22.12 21.25
C VAL A 3 8.29 22.88 22.46
N ARG A 4 8.35 22.30 23.66
CA ARG A 4 7.81 22.94 24.88
C ARG A 4 8.86 23.61 25.76
N SER A 5 10.14 23.35 25.51
CA SER A 5 11.22 23.69 26.44
C SER A 5 11.49 25.19 26.54
N GLU A 6 11.22 25.96 25.48
CA GLU A 6 11.24 27.43 25.50
C GLU A 6 10.24 28.02 26.51
N PHE A 7 9.10 27.34 26.72
CA PHE A 7 8.03 27.83 27.58
C PHE A 7 8.16 27.37 29.04
N HIS A 8 9.20 26.60 29.39
CA HIS A 8 9.33 26.03 30.73
C HIS A 8 9.49 27.08 31.83
N GLU A 9 10.12 28.23 31.58
CA GLU A 9 10.19 29.30 32.58
C GLU A 9 8.79 29.85 32.90
N LYS A 10 7.90 29.95 31.91
CA LYS A 10 6.50 30.32 32.12
C LYS A 10 5.71 29.24 32.88
N MET A 11 6.06 27.97 32.68
CA MET A 11 5.37 26.82 33.30
C MET A 11 5.82 26.54 34.74
N PHE A 12 7.12 26.69 35.02
CA PHE A 12 7.74 26.23 36.27
C PHE A 12 8.46 27.33 37.06
N GLY A 13 8.65 28.52 36.46
CA GLY A 13 9.42 29.62 37.03
C GLY A 13 10.94 29.46 36.85
N ALA A 14 11.62 30.61 36.80
CA ALA A 14 13.07 30.69 36.53
C ALA A 14 13.91 29.83 37.50
N ARG A 15 13.58 29.84 38.80
CA ARG A 15 14.31 29.06 39.81
C ARG A 15 14.28 27.56 39.53
N MET A 16 13.12 27.03 39.11
CA MET A 16 12.99 25.60 38.85
C MET A 16 13.74 25.20 37.57
N VAL A 17 13.66 26.03 36.52
CA VAL A 17 14.39 25.80 35.27
C VAL A 17 15.90 25.85 35.48
N ALA A 18 16.40 26.76 36.35
CA ALA A 18 17.81 26.80 36.74
C ALA A 18 18.26 25.49 37.43
N ASN A 19 17.44 24.94 38.33
CA ASN A 19 17.72 23.63 38.94
C ASN A 19 17.76 22.51 37.89
N PHE A 20 16.86 22.51 36.90
CA PHE A 20 16.91 21.54 35.80
C PHE A 20 18.21 21.67 34.99
N ALA A 21 18.70 22.89 34.81
CA ALA A 21 19.94 23.15 34.09
C ALA A 21 21.15 22.64 34.86
N GLU A 22 21.19 22.86 36.18
CA GLU A 22 22.25 22.34 37.04
C GLU A 22 22.30 20.81 37.02
N VAL A 23 21.15 20.15 37.15
CA VAL A 23 21.06 18.69 37.04
C VAL A 23 21.56 18.24 35.67
N LYS A 24 21.10 18.86 34.57
CA LYS A 24 21.55 18.47 33.23
C LYS A 24 23.06 18.67 33.06
N GLN A 25 23.63 19.78 33.54
CA GLN A 25 25.06 20.07 33.42
C GLN A 25 25.93 19.08 34.19
N ARG A 26 25.48 18.63 35.37
CA ARG A 26 26.21 17.62 36.17
C ARG A 26 26.21 16.24 35.50
N PHE A 27 25.13 15.87 34.82
CA PHE A 27 25.00 14.56 34.16
C PHE A 27 25.46 14.53 32.70
N ASP A 28 25.45 15.68 32.02
CA ASP A 28 25.72 15.83 30.59
C ASP A 28 26.49 17.15 30.34
N PRO A 29 27.72 17.26 30.86
CA PRO A 29 28.50 18.50 30.79
C PRO A 29 28.84 18.91 29.36
N GLU A 30 28.97 17.94 28.46
CA GLU A 30 29.24 18.15 27.03
C GLU A 30 27.95 18.35 26.21
N GLY A 31 26.77 18.21 26.82
CA GLY A 31 25.48 18.44 26.15
C GLY A 31 25.12 17.41 25.07
N LEU A 32 25.70 16.22 25.12
CA LEU A 32 25.50 15.15 24.14
C LEU A 32 24.12 14.49 24.26
N PHE A 33 23.55 14.44 25.47
CA PHE A 33 22.29 13.75 25.73
C PHE A 33 21.09 14.69 25.62
N ASN A 34 20.45 14.69 24.45
CA ASN A 34 19.27 15.51 24.14
C ASN A 34 19.52 17.03 24.30
N PRO A 35 20.40 17.63 23.49
CA PRO A 35 20.70 19.06 23.54
C PRO A 35 19.42 19.90 23.37
N GLY A 36 19.34 21.00 24.14
CA GLY A 36 18.21 21.95 24.12
C GLY A 36 16.88 21.42 24.67
N LYS A 37 16.78 20.15 25.09
CA LYS A 37 15.58 19.63 25.76
C LYS A 37 15.59 20.01 27.23
N ILE A 38 14.42 20.39 27.73
CA ILE A 38 14.13 20.80 29.11
C ILE A 38 14.72 22.16 29.49
N VAL A 39 15.97 22.43 29.09
CA VAL A 39 16.69 23.70 29.32
C VAL A 39 17.45 24.11 28.07
N ASN A 40 17.79 25.40 27.97
CA ASN A 40 18.57 25.96 26.86
C ASN A 40 17.99 25.64 25.49
N ALA A 41 16.66 25.68 25.39
CA ALA A 41 15.96 25.42 24.14
C ALA A 41 16.16 26.58 23.17
N PRO A 42 16.32 26.31 21.87
CA PRO A 42 16.22 27.36 20.86
C PRO A 42 14.81 27.95 20.86
N LYS A 43 14.68 29.18 20.37
CA LYS A 43 13.38 29.79 20.16
C LYS A 43 12.61 29.08 19.06
N MET A 44 11.30 28.96 19.23
CA MET A 44 10.40 28.32 18.27
C MET A 44 10.36 29.05 16.93
N ASP A 45 10.64 30.35 16.91
CA ASP A 45 10.68 31.22 15.73
C ASP A 45 12.10 31.38 15.13
N ASP A 46 13.09 30.63 15.61
CA ASP A 46 14.44 30.63 15.03
C ASP A 46 14.41 30.01 13.63
N ARG A 47 14.29 30.88 12.62
CA ARG A 47 14.19 30.50 11.19
C ARG A 47 15.36 29.64 10.70
N ARG A 48 16.52 29.68 11.37
CA ARG A 48 17.68 28.82 11.03
C ARG A 48 17.41 27.34 11.30
N LEU A 49 16.40 27.03 12.09
CA LEU A 49 16.01 25.65 12.44
C LEU A 49 14.81 25.15 11.63
N PHE A 50 14.25 25.98 10.74
CA PHE A 50 13.13 25.55 9.91
C PHE A 50 13.59 24.52 8.89
N ARG A 51 12.77 23.49 8.67
CA ARG A 51 13.06 22.42 7.71
C ARG A 51 13.21 22.93 6.27
N TYR A 52 12.52 24.02 5.96
CA TYR A 52 12.51 24.68 4.66
C TYR A 52 13.09 26.08 4.86
N GLY A 53 14.31 26.28 4.38
CA GLY A 53 14.98 27.57 4.39
C GLY A 53 14.40 28.52 3.33
N PRO A 54 14.83 29.79 3.32
CA PRO A 54 14.39 30.77 2.32
C PRO A 54 14.66 30.34 0.87
N ASP A 55 15.75 29.61 0.64
CA ASP A 55 16.16 29.13 -0.70
C ASP A 55 15.56 27.75 -1.04
N TYR A 56 14.67 27.23 -0.20
CA TYR A 56 14.02 25.94 -0.44
C TYR A 56 13.00 26.07 -1.57
N ASN A 57 13.28 25.43 -2.69
CA ASN A 57 12.40 25.37 -3.84
C ASN A 57 12.44 23.96 -4.44
N ALA A 58 11.31 23.51 -4.97
CA ALA A 58 11.23 22.31 -5.80
C ALA A 58 10.88 22.75 -7.23
N PRO A 59 11.66 22.41 -8.26
CA PRO A 59 11.27 22.63 -9.65
C PRO A 59 9.92 21.97 -9.96
N GLU A 60 9.23 22.46 -10.98
CA GLU A 60 7.98 21.86 -11.44
C GLU A 60 8.24 20.47 -12.03
N ILE A 61 7.41 19.49 -11.64
CA ILE A 61 7.55 18.09 -12.03
C ILE A 61 6.25 17.64 -12.69
N LYS A 62 6.33 17.11 -13.91
CA LYS A 62 5.15 16.50 -14.54
C LYS A 62 4.82 15.18 -13.83
N THR A 63 3.70 15.13 -13.15
CA THR A 63 3.21 13.91 -12.49
C THR A 63 2.35 13.06 -13.42
N ALA A 64 2.28 11.77 -13.13
CA ALA A 64 1.38 10.82 -13.76
C ALA A 64 0.06 10.68 -12.99
N LEU A 65 0.09 10.84 -11.67
CA LEU A 65 -1.10 10.82 -10.82
C LEU A 65 -1.57 12.24 -10.47
N ASP A 66 -2.82 12.34 -10.04
CA ASP A 66 -3.38 13.57 -9.47
C ASP A 66 -2.84 13.79 -8.05
N TRP A 67 -2.42 15.00 -7.73
CA TRP A 67 -1.95 15.38 -6.39
C TRP A 67 -2.59 16.66 -5.88
N SER A 68 -3.69 17.09 -6.52
CA SER A 68 -4.37 18.38 -6.29
C SER A 68 -4.91 18.58 -4.88
N ASP A 69 -5.04 17.52 -4.07
CA ASP A 69 -5.31 17.59 -2.63
C ASP A 69 -4.23 18.35 -1.84
N TRP A 70 -3.05 18.54 -2.43
CA TRP A 70 -1.89 19.14 -1.80
C TRP A 70 -1.39 20.35 -2.60
N THR A 71 -0.61 21.20 -1.94
CA THR A 71 0.00 22.38 -2.54
C THR A 71 1.47 22.14 -2.90
N GLY A 72 2.06 23.06 -3.67
CA GLY A 72 3.47 22.99 -4.07
C GLY A 72 3.68 22.39 -5.45
N SER A 73 4.94 22.25 -5.84
CA SER A 73 5.36 21.88 -7.19
C SER A 73 4.90 20.48 -7.60
N GLY A 74 4.75 20.30 -8.90
CA GLY A 74 4.24 19.07 -9.50
C GLY A 74 2.77 18.82 -9.16
N GLY A 75 1.96 19.87 -9.29
CA GLY A 75 0.51 19.82 -9.02
C GLY A 75 0.14 19.36 -7.61
N GLY A 76 0.99 19.59 -6.60
CA GLY A 76 0.79 19.16 -5.22
C GLY A 76 1.64 17.98 -4.74
N PHE A 77 2.38 17.31 -5.64
CA PHE A 77 3.20 16.17 -5.26
C PHE A 77 4.26 16.52 -4.19
N GLN A 78 4.88 17.69 -4.32
CA GLN A 78 5.79 18.21 -3.31
C GLN A 78 5.14 18.27 -1.91
N GLY A 79 3.97 18.93 -1.80
CA GLY A 79 3.26 19.07 -0.52
C GLY A 79 2.89 17.72 0.08
N ALA A 80 2.47 16.76 -0.75
CA ALA A 80 2.16 15.40 -0.31
C ALA A 80 3.36 14.73 0.36
N ILE A 81 4.57 14.85 -0.21
CA ILE A 81 5.81 14.30 0.34
C ILE A 81 6.16 14.97 1.67
N GLU A 82 5.96 16.29 1.73
CA GLU A 82 6.30 17.14 2.85
C GLU A 82 5.42 16.97 4.10
N MET A 83 4.26 16.30 3.95
CA MET A 83 3.42 15.86 5.07
C MET A 83 4.14 14.94 6.06
N CYS A 84 5.26 14.34 5.66
CA CYS A 84 6.09 13.58 6.59
C CYS A 84 6.76 14.53 7.61
N ASN A 85 6.24 14.58 8.85
CA ASN A 85 6.76 15.42 9.93
C ASN A 85 7.88 14.78 10.78
N ASN A 86 8.50 13.69 10.30
CA ASN A 86 9.58 12.97 10.97
C ASN A 86 9.28 12.37 12.36
N ASN A 87 8.00 12.25 12.77
CA ASN A 87 7.59 11.74 14.08
C ASN A 87 8.07 10.31 14.41
N GLY A 88 8.44 9.51 13.40
CA GLY A 88 8.96 8.15 13.58
C GLY A 88 7.91 7.09 13.89
N ALA A 89 6.61 7.35 13.72
CA ALA A 89 5.54 6.36 13.91
C ALA A 89 5.76 5.08 13.06
N CYS A 90 6.36 5.25 11.87
CA CYS A 90 6.76 4.17 10.96
C CYS A 90 7.91 3.27 11.46
N ARG A 91 8.59 3.62 12.57
CA ARG A 91 9.63 2.78 13.19
C ARG A 91 9.07 1.68 14.10
N LYS A 92 7.75 1.52 14.17
CA LYS A 92 7.12 0.55 15.06
C LYS A 92 7.51 -0.89 14.70
N LEU A 93 8.02 -1.65 15.68
CA LEU A 93 8.47 -3.03 15.47
C LEU A 93 7.35 -4.07 15.63
N LYS A 94 6.28 -3.74 16.37
CA LYS A 94 5.17 -4.64 16.70
C LYS A 94 3.82 -3.94 16.53
N GLY A 95 2.80 -4.69 16.11
CA GLY A 95 1.42 -4.22 15.99
C GLY A 95 1.19 -3.28 14.81
N GLY A 96 0.00 -3.33 14.20
CA GLY A 96 -0.26 -2.65 12.92
C GLY A 96 0.53 -3.26 11.76
N VAL A 97 0.32 -2.73 10.56
CA VAL A 97 0.93 -3.15 9.29
C VAL A 97 2.13 -2.29 8.90
N MET A 98 2.24 -1.03 9.37
CA MET A 98 3.32 -0.11 8.99
C MET A 98 4.61 -0.35 9.80
N CYS A 99 5.82 -0.43 9.23
CA CYS A 99 6.23 -0.75 7.85
C CYS A 99 6.88 -2.14 7.85
N PRO A 100 6.44 -3.12 7.04
CA PRO A 100 7.00 -4.48 7.12
C PRO A 100 8.48 -4.54 6.73
N SER A 101 8.90 -3.78 5.72
CA SER A 101 10.29 -3.75 5.27
C SER A 101 11.25 -3.29 6.36
N TYR A 102 10.97 -2.17 7.04
CA TYR A 102 11.78 -1.76 8.20
C TYR A 102 11.75 -2.76 9.35
N ARG A 103 10.65 -3.49 9.57
CA ARG A 103 10.61 -4.52 10.62
C ARG A 103 11.61 -5.65 10.36
N VAL A 104 11.86 -5.95 9.08
CA VAL A 104 12.84 -6.94 8.66
C VAL A 104 14.25 -6.34 8.62
N THR A 105 14.44 -5.20 7.94
CA THR A 105 15.79 -4.69 7.65
C THR A 105 16.39 -3.83 8.76
N ARG A 106 15.54 -3.19 9.59
CA ARG A 106 15.91 -2.17 10.58
C ARG A 106 16.62 -0.94 10.00
N LYS A 107 16.65 -0.77 8.68
CA LYS A 107 17.30 0.35 8.00
C LYS A 107 16.33 1.50 7.79
N GLU A 108 16.74 2.72 8.16
CA GLU A 108 15.90 3.92 8.07
C GLU A 108 15.34 4.18 6.67
N GLN A 109 16.11 3.89 5.62
CA GLN A 109 15.68 4.00 4.22
C GLN A 109 14.44 3.14 3.88
N ASP A 110 14.20 2.06 4.63
CA ASP A 110 13.18 1.06 4.33
C ASP A 110 11.83 1.30 5.02
N LEU A 111 11.63 2.45 5.67
CA LEU A 111 10.35 2.91 6.20
C LEU A 111 9.85 4.17 5.51
N THR A 112 8.61 4.57 5.80
CA THR A 112 7.98 5.75 5.20
C THR A 112 8.76 7.04 5.39
N ARG A 113 9.32 7.30 6.59
CA ARG A 113 10.06 8.53 6.89
C ARG A 113 11.33 8.66 6.05
N GLY A 114 12.17 7.62 6.01
CA GLY A 114 13.35 7.54 5.15
C GLY A 114 12.98 7.79 3.69
N ARG A 115 12.02 7.03 3.15
CA ARG A 115 11.56 7.20 1.75
C ARG A 115 11.06 8.61 1.45
N ALA A 116 10.23 9.19 2.32
CA ALA A 116 9.71 10.54 2.13
C ALA A 116 10.83 11.60 2.18
N ASN A 117 11.82 11.45 3.07
CA ASN A 117 12.95 12.38 3.10
C ASN A 117 13.86 12.22 1.88
N THR A 118 14.18 10.99 1.46
CA THR A 118 14.97 10.77 0.24
C THR A 118 14.25 11.36 -0.97
N LEU A 119 12.95 11.13 -1.10
CA LEU A 119 12.13 11.66 -2.19
C LEU A 119 12.10 13.19 -2.17
N ARG A 120 11.89 13.81 -1.01
CA ARG A 120 11.96 15.27 -0.84
C ARG A 120 13.31 15.84 -1.29
N LEU A 121 14.41 15.23 -0.85
CA LEU A 121 15.76 15.67 -1.20
C LEU A 121 16.03 15.50 -2.70
N ALA A 122 15.48 14.45 -3.33
CA ALA A 122 15.57 14.25 -4.77
C ALA A 122 14.80 15.31 -5.56
N ILE A 123 13.52 15.55 -5.21
CA ILE A 123 12.69 16.50 -5.96
C ILE A 123 13.10 17.95 -5.77
N THR A 124 13.86 18.27 -4.72
CA THR A 124 14.40 19.62 -4.46
C THR A 124 15.83 19.80 -4.97
N GLY A 125 16.37 18.82 -5.71
CA GLY A 125 17.72 18.88 -6.30
C GLY A 125 18.88 18.70 -5.31
N GLN A 126 18.61 18.46 -4.03
CA GLN A 126 19.64 18.27 -3.00
C GLN A 126 20.43 16.96 -3.17
N LEU A 127 19.91 16.00 -3.93
CA LEU A 127 20.61 14.76 -4.30
C LEU A 127 21.23 14.82 -5.71
N GLY A 128 21.26 16.00 -6.33
CA GLY A 128 21.74 16.18 -7.69
C GLY A 128 20.63 16.06 -8.76
N PRO A 129 20.98 16.34 -10.03
CA PRO A 129 20.04 16.23 -11.14
C PRO A 129 19.57 14.77 -11.29
N ASP A 130 18.34 14.60 -11.79
CA ASP A 130 17.76 13.29 -12.11
C ASP A 130 17.61 12.28 -10.97
N ALA A 131 17.84 12.72 -9.71
CA ALA A 131 17.75 11.89 -8.52
C ALA A 131 16.38 11.21 -8.35
N LEU A 132 15.30 11.81 -8.87
CA LEU A 132 13.96 11.18 -8.85
C LEU A 132 13.92 9.87 -9.63
N THR A 133 14.70 9.77 -10.71
CA THR A 133 14.71 8.63 -11.63
C THR A 133 15.92 7.71 -11.42
N SER A 134 16.81 8.00 -10.46
CA SER A 134 18.07 7.29 -10.27
C SER A 134 17.90 5.88 -9.70
N ASP A 135 18.96 5.08 -9.81
CA ASP A 135 19.00 3.71 -9.27
C ASP A 135 18.89 3.71 -7.74
N GLU A 136 19.49 4.69 -7.07
CA GLU A 136 19.42 4.87 -5.62
C GLU A 136 17.98 5.18 -5.15
N MET A 137 17.22 5.94 -5.93
CA MET A 137 15.81 6.18 -5.67
C MET A 137 14.98 4.91 -5.88
N ALA A 138 15.25 4.16 -6.95
CA ALA A 138 14.61 2.87 -7.18
C ALA A 138 14.89 1.89 -6.03
N GLU A 139 16.13 1.80 -5.54
CA GLU A 139 16.50 0.98 -4.37
C GLU A 139 15.77 1.42 -3.10
N THR A 140 15.59 2.74 -2.89
CA THR A 140 14.81 3.29 -1.77
C THR A 140 13.35 2.80 -1.79
N MET A 141 12.76 2.65 -2.98
CA MET A 141 11.38 2.20 -3.17
C MET A 141 11.22 0.67 -3.31
N LYS A 142 12.31 -0.06 -3.53
CA LYS A 142 12.33 -1.49 -3.85
C LYS A 142 11.59 -2.35 -2.83
N LEU A 143 11.88 -2.18 -1.54
CA LEU A 143 11.25 -2.96 -0.46
C LEU A 143 9.89 -2.42 0.00
N CYS A 144 9.35 -1.39 -0.66
CA CYS A 144 7.99 -0.93 -0.42
C CYS A 144 7.01 -1.87 -1.13
N VAL A 145 6.26 -2.66 -0.36
CA VAL A 145 5.24 -3.61 -0.89
C VAL A 145 3.89 -2.96 -1.21
N SER A 146 3.82 -1.62 -1.19
CA SER A 146 2.60 -0.85 -1.48
C SER A 146 1.38 -1.27 -0.64
N CYS A 147 1.59 -1.66 0.61
CA CYS A 147 0.53 -2.13 1.53
C CYS A 147 -0.42 -1.03 2.04
N LYS A 148 -0.15 0.24 1.74
CA LYS A 148 -0.87 1.43 2.25
C LYS A 148 -1.00 1.56 3.79
N GLY A 149 -0.27 0.75 4.56
CA GLY A 149 -0.20 0.90 6.01
C GLY A 149 0.23 2.30 6.44
N CYS A 150 1.06 2.96 5.65
CA CYS A 150 1.47 4.35 5.89
C CYS A 150 0.35 5.38 5.78
N LYS A 151 -0.55 5.26 4.80
CA LYS A 151 -1.71 6.14 4.66
C LYS A 151 -2.61 6.04 5.89
N ARG A 152 -2.81 4.82 6.40
CA ARG A 152 -3.74 4.55 7.51
C ARG A 152 -3.17 4.75 8.91
N GLU A 153 -1.91 4.38 9.13
CA GLU A 153 -1.29 4.37 10.47
C GLU A 153 -0.40 5.58 10.74
N CYS A 154 -0.03 6.36 9.71
CA CYS A 154 0.71 7.59 9.93
C CYS A 154 -0.25 8.68 10.43
N PRO A 155 0.07 9.39 11.52
CA PRO A 155 -0.75 10.52 12.00
C PRO A 155 -0.94 11.65 10.98
N THR A 156 -0.09 11.71 9.96
CA THR A 156 -0.16 12.73 8.89
C THR A 156 -0.63 12.17 7.54
N GLY A 157 -1.05 10.89 7.48
CA GLY A 157 -1.68 10.33 6.28
C GLY A 157 -0.78 10.09 5.06
N VAL A 158 0.55 10.04 5.22
CA VAL A 158 1.50 9.87 4.11
C VAL A 158 1.22 8.59 3.29
N ASP A 159 0.85 8.74 2.02
CA ASP A 159 0.64 7.63 1.09
C ASP A 159 1.90 7.30 0.27
N MET A 160 2.81 6.54 0.89
CA MET A 160 4.04 6.08 0.24
C MET A 160 3.78 5.10 -0.92
N ALA A 161 2.62 4.46 -0.97
CA ALA A 161 2.28 3.56 -2.08
C ALA A 161 1.98 4.38 -3.35
N ARG A 162 1.20 5.47 -3.22
CA ARG A 162 0.93 6.41 -4.32
C ARG A 162 2.22 7.11 -4.77
N MET A 163 3.06 7.55 -3.82
CA MET A 163 4.37 8.15 -4.13
C MET A 163 5.31 7.18 -4.86
N LYS A 164 5.31 5.89 -4.49
CA LYS A 164 6.09 4.88 -5.21
C LYS A 164 5.64 4.74 -6.66
N ILE A 165 4.34 4.75 -6.94
CA ILE A 165 3.82 4.66 -8.31
C ILE A 165 4.34 5.85 -9.13
N GLU A 166 4.30 7.07 -8.57
CA GLU A 166 4.83 8.28 -9.21
C GLU A 166 6.33 8.14 -9.55
N VAL A 167 7.14 7.70 -8.59
CA VAL A 167 8.59 7.46 -8.79
C VAL A 167 8.83 6.41 -9.87
N MET A 168 8.10 5.29 -9.82
CA MET A 168 8.23 4.23 -10.83
C MET A 168 7.78 4.71 -12.21
N SER A 169 6.74 5.54 -12.30
CA SER A 169 6.26 6.10 -13.57
C SER A 169 7.26 7.07 -14.17
N ALA A 170 7.81 7.99 -13.37
CA ALA A 170 8.86 8.89 -13.81
C ALA A 170 10.10 8.12 -14.31
N ARG A 171 10.50 7.07 -13.60
CA ARG A 171 11.62 6.21 -13.98
C ARG A 171 11.32 5.42 -15.26
N ALA A 172 10.14 4.82 -15.38
CA ALA A 172 9.72 4.05 -16.56
C ALA A 172 9.67 4.94 -17.82
N LYS A 173 9.18 6.18 -17.70
CA LYS A 173 9.17 7.15 -18.81
C LYS A 173 10.57 7.49 -19.32
N LYS A 174 11.57 7.53 -18.43
CA LYS A 174 12.95 7.90 -18.78
C LYS A 174 13.81 6.72 -19.22
N HIS A 175 13.70 5.58 -18.54
CA HIS A 175 14.59 4.43 -18.71
C HIS A 175 13.91 3.22 -19.37
N GLY A 176 12.60 3.29 -19.60
CA GLY A 176 11.80 2.12 -19.96
C GLY A 176 11.62 1.15 -18.78
N ILE A 177 11.04 0.00 -19.07
CA ILE A 177 10.84 -1.09 -18.10
C ILE A 177 11.78 -2.25 -18.40
N SER A 178 12.25 -2.91 -17.35
CA SER A 178 13.06 -4.13 -17.50
C SER A 178 12.21 -5.30 -18.01
N LEU A 179 12.87 -6.38 -18.48
CA LEU A 179 12.14 -7.61 -18.84
C LEU A 179 11.39 -8.18 -17.63
N HIS A 180 11.98 -8.13 -16.43
CA HIS A 180 11.32 -8.52 -15.19
C HIS A 180 10.02 -7.73 -15.00
N ASP A 181 10.10 -6.41 -15.10
CA ASP A 181 8.94 -5.53 -14.89
C ASP A 181 7.88 -5.72 -15.98
N ARG A 182 8.31 -6.01 -17.21
CA ARG A 182 7.39 -6.36 -18.29
C ARG A 182 6.64 -7.66 -18.02
N LEU A 183 7.35 -8.69 -17.52
CA LEU A 183 6.74 -9.96 -17.13
C LEU A 183 5.75 -9.77 -15.97
N VAL A 184 6.05 -8.90 -15.01
CA VAL A 184 5.14 -8.60 -13.89
C VAL A 184 3.95 -7.76 -14.35
N GLY A 185 4.19 -6.65 -15.05
CA GLY A 185 3.17 -5.69 -15.47
C GLY A 185 2.12 -6.29 -16.40
N TYR A 186 2.57 -7.00 -17.44
CA TYR A 186 1.71 -7.61 -18.46
C TYR A 186 1.25 -9.02 -18.09
N LEU A 187 1.44 -9.47 -16.84
CA LEU A 187 0.94 -10.75 -16.33
C LEU A 187 -0.52 -11.03 -16.72
N PRO A 188 -1.48 -10.10 -16.56
CA PRO A 188 -2.87 -10.37 -16.89
C PRO A 188 -3.11 -10.73 -18.35
N HIS A 189 -2.24 -10.26 -19.27
CA HIS A 189 -2.41 -10.46 -20.71
C HIS A 189 -1.96 -11.85 -21.16
N TYR A 190 -0.86 -12.37 -20.62
CA TYR A 190 -0.36 -13.70 -20.97
C TYR A 190 -0.84 -14.82 -20.03
N ALA A 191 -1.41 -14.47 -18.87
CA ALA A 191 -1.89 -15.44 -17.88
C ALA A 191 -2.86 -16.51 -18.42
N PRO A 192 -3.83 -16.20 -19.31
CA PRO A 192 -4.68 -17.24 -19.91
C PRO A 192 -3.88 -18.31 -20.66
N MET A 193 -2.85 -17.90 -21.40
CA MET A 193 -1.98 -18.81 -22.15
C MET A 193 -1.05 -19.58 -21.21
N ALA A 194 -0.45 -18.91 -20.23
CA ALA A 194 0.45 -19.53 -19.25
C ALA A 194 -0.27 -20.59 -18.40
N SER A 195 -1.52 -20.35 -18.00
CA SER A 195 -2.34 -21.33 -17.28
C SER A 195 -2.67 -22.56 -18.12
N ARG A 196 -2.94 -22.41 -19.43
CA ARG A 196 -3.12 -23.55 -20.36
C ARG A 196 -1.86 -24.40 -20.49
N LEU A 197 -0.69 -23.79 -20.34
CA LEU A 197 0.62 -24.43 -20.34
C LEU A 197 1.16 -24.62 -18.91
N SER A 198 0.28 -24.72 -17.90
CA SER A 198 0.65 -24.77 -16.48
C SER A 198 1.72 -25.80 -16.15
N VAL A 199 1.68 -27.00 -16.77
CA VAL A 199 2.73 -28.02 -16.58
C VAL A 199 4.10 -27.46 -16.91
N LEU A 200 4.26 -26.83 -18.09
CA LEU A 200 5.52 -26.22 -18.53
C LEU A 200 5.88 -25.01 -17.67
N ALA A 201 4.91 -24.13 -17.38
CA ALA A 201 5.13 -22.93 -16.58
C ALA A 201 5.61 -23.26 -15.15
N ASN A 202 5.11 -24.37 -14.59
CA ASN A 202 5.48 -24.83 -13.25
C ASN A 202 6.80 -25.62 -13.21
N LEU A 203 7.37 -26.05 -14.36
CA LEU A 203 8.64 -26.78 -14.39
C LEU A 203 9.77 -26.01 -13.71
N ARG A 204 9.74 -24.68 -13.74
CA ARG A 204 10.74 -23.85 -13.05
C ARG A 204 10.87 -24.20 -11.57
N ASN A 205 9.76 -24.50 -10.91
CA ASN A 205 9.73 -24.81 -9.47
C ASN A 205 10.12 -26.27 -9.19
N SER A 206 9.90 -27.19 -10.14
CA SER A 206 10.06 -28.63 -9.93
C SER A 206 11.39 -29.18 -10.44
N VAL A 207 11.96 -28.61 -11.51
CA VAL A 207 13.18 -29.12 -12.15
C VAL A 207 14.41 -28.41 -11.58
N PRO A 208 15.37 -29.15 -10.98
CA PRO A 208 16.60 -28.58 -10.49
C PRO A 208 17.36 -27.82 -11.58
N GLY A 209 17.83 -26.61 -11.27
CA GLY A 209 18.62 -25.78 -12.19
C GLY A 209 17.82 -24.84 -13.08
N LEU A 210 16.54 -25.09 -13.36
CA LEU A 210 15.72 -24.16 -14.18
C LEU A 210 15.54 -22.80 -13.51
N ALA A 211 15.37 -22.76 -12.19
CA ALA A 211 15.32 -21.51 -11.44
C ALA A 211 16.62 -20.68 -11.58
N ARG A 212 17.77 -21.35 -11.66
CA ARG A 212 19.08 -20.69 -11.87
C ARG A 212 19.25 -20.20 -13.30
N LEU A 213 18.80 -20.99 -14.29
CA LEU A 213 18.84 -20.60 -15.70
C LEU A 213 17.94 -19.39 -15.97
N THR A 214 16.75 -19.36 -15.37
CA THR A 214 15.77 -18.29 -15.60
C THR A 214 16.06 -17.02 -14.80
N GLU A 215 16.71 -17.10 -13.64
CA GLU A 215 17.05 -15.92 -12.80
C GLU A 215 17.81 -14.84 -13.57
N GLY A 216 18.83 -15.22 -14.36
CA GLY A 216 19.63 -14.26 -15.14
C GLY A 216 18.86 -13.59 -16.27
N LEU A 217 17.85 -14.28 -16.82
CA LEU A 217 17.03 -13.76 -17.92
C LEU A 217 15.87 -12.91 -17.39
N THR A 218 15.13 -13.43 -16.42
CA THR A 218 13.86 -12.83 -15.97
C THR A 218 13.99 -11.98 -14.72
N GLY A 219 15.11 -12.03 -14.00
CA GLY A 219 15.30 -11.35 -12.72
C GLY A 219 14.55 -11.99 -11.54
N PHE A 220 13.81 -13.09 -11.75
CA PHE A 220 13.11 -13.78 -10.66
C PHE A 220 14.08 -14.64 -9.85
N THR A 221 14.21 -14.35 -8.56
CA THR A 221 15.20 -15.02 -7.72
C THR A 221 15.02 -16.54 -7.71
N ARG A 222 16.13 -17.27 -7.77
CA ARG A 222 16.14 -18.74 -7.67
C ARG A 222 15.83 -19.25 -6.26
N THR A 223 15.95 -18.40 -5.25
CA THR A 223 15.77 -18.75 -3.83
C THR A 223 14.32 -18.85 -3.40
N ARG A 224 13.38 -18.53 -4.30
CA ARG A 224 11.93 -18.57 -4.07
C ARG A 224 11.23 -19.32 -5.20
N ALA A 225 10.24 -20.12 -4.81
CA ALA A 225 9.26 -20.66 -5.73
C ALA A 225 8.40 -19.49 -6.27
N LEU A 226 8.07 -19.56 -7.56
CA LEU A 226 7.05 -18.68 -8.14
C LEU A 226 5.64 -19.22 -7.83
N PRO A 227 4.58 -18.38 -7.93
CA PRO A 227 3.21 -18.86 -7.86
C PRO A 227 2.96 -20.03 -8.81
N ILE A 228 2.16 -21.00 -8.36
CA ILE A 228 1.88 -22.23 -9.11
C ILE A 228 0.69 -21.97 -10.04
N TRP A 229 0.90 -22.09 -11.34
CA TRP A 229 -0.16 -21.99 -12.33
C TRP A 229 -1.14 -23.15 -12.18
N SER A 230 -2.43 -22.85 -12.06
CA SER A 230 -3.49 -23.85 -12.04
C SER A 230 -3.84 -24.29 -13.46
N ALA A 231 -3.95 -25.60 -13.68
CA ALA A 231 -4.50 -26.18 -14.90
C ALA A 231 -6.02 -26.02 -15.00
N ASN A 232 -6.68 -25.77 -13.86
CA ASN A 232 -8.13 -25.58 -13.76
C ASN A 232 -8.44 -24.18 -13.21
N ALA A 233 -8.00 -23.17 -13.96
CA ALA A 233 -8.28 -21.76 -13.67
C ALA A 233 -9.78 -21.49 -13.53
N PHE A 234 -10.12 -20.51 -12.71
CA PHE A 234 -11.52 -20.12 -12.49
C PHE A 234 -12.13 -19.55 -13.76
N ARG A 235 -13.29 -20.06 -14.17
CA ARG A 235 -14.06 -19.55 -15.31
C ARG A 235 -15.29 -18.81 -14.81
N ASP A 236 -15.61 -17.68 -15.44
CA ASP A 236 -16.78 -16.87 -15.04
C ASP A 236 -18.09 -17.66 -15.20
N SER A 237 -18.12 -18.62 -16.13
CA SER A 237 -19.23 -19.55 -16.34
C SER A 237 -19.44 -20.56 -15.20
N GLU A 238 -18.53 -20.66 -14.22
CA GLU A 238 -18.76 -21.44 -13.00
C GLU A 238 -19.82 -20.80 -12.09
N VAL A 239 -20.13 -19.52 -12.30
CA VAL A 239 -21.15 -18.78 -11.56
C VAL A 239 -22.26 -18.38 -12.51
N ALA A 240 -23.49 -18.82 -12.20
CA ALA A 240 -24.67 -18.38 -12.92
C ALA A 240 -24.86 -16.86 -12.70
N GLN A 241 -24.87 -16.10 -13.79
CA GLN A 241 -25.15 -14.67 -13.73
C GLN A 241 -26.61 -14.47 -13.29
N GLN A 242 -26.79 -13.74 -12.20
CA GLN A 242 -28.10 -13.41 -11.63
C GLN A 242 -28.52 -12.02 -12.12
N ASP A 243 -29.79 -11.83 -12.47
CA ASP A 243 -30.30 -10.53 -12.93
C ASP A 243 -30.25 -9.43 -11.86
N ARG A 244 -30.24 -9.83 -10.57
CA ARG A 244 -30.18 -8.95 -9.41
C ARG A 244 -29.17 -9.47 -8.38
N PRO A 245 -27.87 -9.33 -8.63
CA PRO A 245 -26.86 -9.76 -7.67
C PRO A 245 -26.84 -8.81 -6.47
N GLU A 246 -26.76 -9.38 -5.27
CA GLU A 246 -26.51 -8.62 -4.03
C GLU A 246 -25.01 -8.42 -3.78
N ALA A 247 -24.17 -9.24 -4.41
CA ALA A 247 -22.71 -9.09 -4.39
C ALA A 247 -22.08 -9.43 -5.74
N VAL A 248 -20.95 -8.81 -6.02
CA VAL A 248 -20.14 -9.06 -7.22
C VAL A 248 -18.79 -9.63 -6.82
N ILE A 249 -18.41 -10.74 -7.44
CA ILE A 249 -17.10 -11.36 -7.27
C ILE A 249 -16.16 -10.78 -8.31
N PHE A 250 -15.09 -10.14 -7.84
CA PHE A 250 -13.98 -9.73 -8.69
C PHE A 250 -12.91 -10.81 -8.70
N ALA A 251 -12.87 -11.58 -9.79
CA ALA A 251 -11.90 -12.64 -9.99
C ALA A 251 -10.61 -12.10 -10.62
N ASP A 252 -9.72 -11.57 -9.77
CA ASP A 252 -8.43 -11.02 -10.19
C ASP A 252 -7.50 -12.08 -10.82
N CYS A 253 -6.47 -11.63 -11.54
CA CYS A 253 -5.55 -12.53 -12.25
C CYS A 253 -4.82 -13.52 -11.34
N PHE A 254 -4.53 -13.18 -10.08
CA PHE A 254 -3.85 -14.10 -9.17
C PHE A 254 -4.82 -15.18 -8.66
N ASN A 255 -5.96 -14.78 -8.13
CA ASN A 255 -6.98 -15.73 -7.67
C ASN A 255 -7.53 -16.56 -8.83
N ARG A 256 -7.59 -16.04 -10.06
CA ARG A 256 -8.08 -16.79 -11.21
C ARG A 256 -7.12 -17.89 -11.66
N TYR A 257 -5.83 -17.58 -11.75
CA TYR A 257 -4.85 -18.45 -12.42
C TYR A 257 -3.92 -19.19 -11.47
N PHE A 258 -3.73 -18.73 -10.23
CA PHE A 258 -2.89 -19.41 -9.24
C PHE A 258 -3.70 -20.08 -8.13
N GLU A 259 -4.72 -19.40 -7.60
CA GLU A 259 -5.50 -19.86 -6.43
C GLU A 259 -7.03 -19.89 -6.68
N PRO A 260 -7.51 -20.58 -7.75
CA PRO A 260 -8.93 -20.56 -8.15
C PRO A 260 -9.88 -21.15 -7.11
N GLU A 261 -9.38 -21.98 -6.20
CA GLU A 261 -10.11 -22.50 -5.05
C GLU A 261 -10.63 -21.39 -4.12
N ASN A 262 -9.93 -20.24 -4.00
CA ASN A 262 -10.39 -19.12 -3.18
C ASN A 262 -11.68 -18.51 -3.75
N LEU A 263 -11.78 -18.42 -5.08
CA LEU A 263 -12.98 -17.93 -5.76
C LEU A 263 -14.13 -18.92 -5.62
N ARG A 264 -13.87 -20.21 -5.84
CA ARG A 264 -14.88 -21.27 -5.66
C ARG A 264 -15.39 -21.36 -4.22
N ALA A 265 -14.49 -21.26 -3.24
CA ALA A 265 -14.85 -21.21 -1.83
C ALA A 265 -15.73 -19.99 -1.51
N THR A 266 -15.42 -18.83 -2.11
CA THR A 266 -16.24 -17.62 -1.97
C THR A 266 -17.64 -17.84 -2.52
N VAL A 267 -17.76 -18.43 -3.72
CA VAL A 267 -19.06 -18.79 -4.33
C VAL A 267 -19.84 -19.74 -3.41
N ASN A 268 -19.20 -20.78 -2.89
CA ASN A 268 -19.84 -21.76 -2.00
C ASN A 268 -20.37 -21.12 -0.70
N VAL A 269 -19.57 -20.23 -0.09
CA VAL A 269 -19.99 -19.50 1.13
C VAL A 269 -21.17 -18.59 0.83
N MET A 270 -21.15 -17.86 -0.28
CA MET A 270 -22.26 -16.98 -0.68
C MET A 270 -23.54 -17.76 -0.99
N ALA A 271 -23.41 -18.90 -1.68
CA ALA A 271 -24.53 -19.80 -1.93
C ALA A 271 -25.13 -20.35 -0.62
N ALA A 272 -24.29 -20.78 0.33
CA ALA A 272 -24.74 -21.25 1.65
C ALA A 272 -25.41 -20.12 2.46
N ALA A 273 -24.97 -18.88 2.29
CA ALA A 273 -25.57 -17.69 2.88
C ALA A 273 -26.83 -17.21 2.14
N HIS A 274 -27.22 -17.85 1.04
CA HIS A 274 -28.32 -17.44 0.17
C HIS A 274 -28.16 -16.01 -0.36
N VAL A 275 -26.92 -15.59 -0.62
CA VAL A 275 -26.59 -14.29 -1.22
C VAL A 275 -26.42 -14.47 -2.72
N PRO A 276 -27.27 -13.86 -3.56
CA PRO A 276 -27.12 -13.94 -5.01
C PRO A 276 -25.87 -13.18 -5.45
N VAL A 277 -25.01 -13.85 -6.22
CA VAL A 277 -23.74 -13.30 -6.70
C VAL A 277 -23.66 -13.25 -8.21
N ALA A 278 -22.94 -12.27 -8.73
CA ALA A 278 -22.49 -12.19 -10.11
C ALA A 278 -20.97 -12.11 -10.16
N VAL A 279 -20.34 -12.49 -11.28
CA VAL A 279 -18.90 -12.27 -11.50
C VAL A 279 -18.72 -11.02 -12.34
N ALA A 280 -17.80 -10.15 -11.94
CA ALA A 280 -17.42 -8.96 -12.71
C ALA A 280 -16.75 -9.37 -14.03
N THR A 281 -17.34 -8.95 -15.15
CA THR A 281 -16.85 -9.26 -16.51
C THR A 281 -16.52 -7.98 -17.28
N GLN A 282 -15.64 -8.08 -18.28
CA GLN A 282 -15.43 -6.97 -19.21
C GLN A 282 -16.59 -6.89 -20.22
N PRO A 283 -17.07 -5.69 -20.57
CA PRO A 283 -18.13 -5.52 -21.56
C PRO A 283 -17.80 -6.08 -22.95
N ARG A 284 -16.52 -6.05 -23.33
CA ARG A 284 -16.04 -6.47 -24.67
C ARG A 284 -15.63 -7.95 -24.76
N GLY A 285 -15.63 -8.69 -23.65
CA GLY A 285 -15.46 -10.16 -23.65
C GLY A 285 -14.12 -10.75 -24.10
N GLU A 286 -13.13 -9.94 -24.46
CA GLU A 286 -11.85 -10.42 -25.01
C GLU A 286 -10.95 -11.08 -23.94
N ARG A 287 -11.05 -10.65 -22.69
CA ARG A 287 -10.28 -11.15 -21.55
C ARG A 287 -10.98 -10.88 -20.21
N PRO A 288 -10.63 -11.60 -19.14
CA PRO A 288 -11.12 -11.30 -17.81
C PRO A 288 -10.78 -9.87 -17.37
N LEU A 289 -11.65 -9.29 -16.55
CA LEU A 289 -11.46 -7.96 -15.97
C LEU A 289 -10.18 -7.92 -15.12
N CYS A 290 -9.39 -6.85 -15.28
CA CYS A 290 -8.15 -6.61 -14.55
C CYS A 290 -8.29 -5.38 -13.66
N CYS A 291 -7.56 -5.34 -12.54
CA CYS A 291 -7.56 -4.19 -11.63
C CYS A 291 -6.42 -3.20 -11.90
N GLY A 292 -5.65 -3.37 -12.99
CA GLY A 292 -4.50 -2.52 -13.32
C GLY A 292 -3.30 -2.60 -12.34
N ARG A 293 -3.40 -3.35 -11.24
CA ARG A 293 -2.40 -3.34 -10.16
C ARG A 293 -1.01 -3.79 -10.60
N THR A 294 -0.93 -4.74 -11.53
CA THR A 294 0.35 -5.20 -12.08
C THR A 294 1.06 -4.06 -12.83
N PHE A 295 0.33 -3.28 -13.63
CA PHE A 295 0.83 -2.10 -14.32
C PHE A 295 1.27 -0.99 -13.37
N LEU A 296 0.44 -0.65 -12.36
CA LEU A 296 0.79 0.33 -11.34
C LEU A 296 2.07 -0.05 -10.58
N SER A 297 2.29 -1.35 -10.34
CA SER A 297 3.47 -1.82 -9.60
C SER A 297 4.80 -1.52 -10.30
N VAL A 298 4.76 -1.33 -11.62
CA VAL A 298 5.92 -1.06 -12.49
C VAL A 298 5.90 0.34 -13.12
N GLY A 299 4.98 1.21 -12.69
CA GLY A 299 4.91 2.61 -13.14
C GLY A 299 4.16 2.86 -14.45
N LEU A 300 3.49 1.84 -15.00
CA LEU A 300 2.66 1.92 -16.21
C LEU A 300 1.25 2.43 -15.85
N VAL A 301 1.15 3.73 -15.62
CA VAL A 301 -0.09 4.37 -15.11
C VAL A 301 -1.17 4.45 -16.19
N GLU A 302 -0.79 4.70 -17.45
CA GLU A 302 -1.72 4.81 -18.57
C GLU A 302 -2.35 3.45 -18.88
N GLU A 303 -1.54 2.40 -18.96
CA GLU A 303 -2.03 1.03 -19.14
C GLU A 303 -2.90 0.58 -17.96
N ALA A 304 -2.59 1.03 -16.74
CA ALA A 304 -3.46 0.78 -15.60
C ALA A 304 -4.83 1.47 -15.76
N ALA A 305 -4.87 2.71 -16.25
CA ALA A 305 -6.12 3.44 -16.47
C ALA A 305 -7.01 2.74 -17.50
N ASP A 306 -6.43 2.27 -18.62
CA ASP A 306 -7.14 1.50 -19.64
C ASP A 306 -7.79 0.22 -19.08
N GLU A 307 -7.15 -0.42 -18.09
CA GLU A 307 -7.69 -1.58 -17.38
C GLU A 307 -8.82 -1.25 -16.41
N LEU A 308 -8.83 -0.02 -15.86
CA LEU A 308 -9.70 0.42 -14.79
C LEU A 308 -10.98 1.08 -15.27
N ASP A 309 -10.98 1.70 -16.45
CA ASP A 309 -12.18 2.32 -17.04
C ASP A 309 -13.39 1.35 -17.03
N PRO A 310 -13.25 0.07 -17.41
CA PRO A 310 -14.34 -0.89 -17.32
C PRO A 310 -14.73 -1.26 -15.87
N VAL A 311 -13.80 -1.19 -14.93
CA VAL A 311 -14.02 -1.51 -13.50
C VAL A 311 -14.82 -0.40 -12.81
N ALA A 312 -14.50 0.87 -13.09
CA ALA A 312 -15.16 2.03 -12.51
C ALA A 312 -16.66 2.10 -12.85
N ALA A 313 -17.07 1.48 -13.96
CA ALA A 313 -18.47 1.35 -14.34
C ALA A 313 -19.27 0.34 -13.47
N ILE A 314 -18.60 -0.49 -12.66
CA ILE A 314 -19.24 -1.53 -11.83
C ILE A 314 -19.61 -0.92 -10.47
N GLN A 315 -20.86 -0.47 -10.33
CA GLN A 315 -21.39 0.20 -9.13
C GLN A 315 -21.73 -0.73 -7.94
N LEU A 316 -21.28 -1.98 -7.94
CA LEU A 316 -21.73 -3.02 -6.99
C LEU A 316 -20.61 -3.48 -6.03
N VAL A 317 -21.03 -3.94 -4.85
CA VAL A 317 -20.18 -4.43 -3.76
C VAL A 317 -19.27 -5.55 -4.27
N VAL A 318 -17.97 -5.26 -4.35
CA VAL A 318 -16.94 -6.21 -4.76
C VAL A 318 -16.47 -7.02 -3.55
N VAL A 319 -16.78 -8.31 -3.52
CA VAL A 319 -16.22 -9.25 -2.54
C VAL A 319 -15.03 -9.98 -3.15
N VAL A 320 -13.86 -9.81 -2.54
CA VAL A 320 -12.64 -10.59 -2.84
C VAL A 320 -12.43 -11.59 -1.70
N GLY A 321 -12.16 -12.85 -2.05
CA GLY A 321 -12.19 -14.00 -1.14
C GLY A 321 -11.23 -13.99 0.06
N ALA A 322 -11.57 -14.85 1.03
CA ALA A 322 -10.87 -15.33 2.23
C ALA A 322 -10.21 -14.33 3.21
N ALA A 323 -10.40 -13.02 3.02
CA ALA A 323 -10.50 -12.06 4.10
C ALA A 323 -11.75 -11.20 3.84
N PRO A 324 -12.65 -10.96 4.81
CA PRO A 324 -13.80 -10.09 4.60
C PRO A 324 -13.27 -8.67 4.49
N LEU A 325 -12.95 -8.27 3.27
CA LEU A 325 -12.43 -6.97 2.99
C LEU A 325 -13.04 -6.59 1.65
N LEU A 326 -14.02 -5.68 1.74
CA LEU A 326 -14.32 -4.77 0.65
C LEU A 326 -13.01 -4.02 0.36
N VAL A 327 -12.19 -4.62 -0.50
CA VAL A 327 -11.03 -3.99 -1.12
C VAL A 327 -11.40 -3.83 -2.57
N LEU A 328 -12.28 -2.87 -2.85
CA LEU A 328 -11.86 -1.90 -3.85
C LEU A 328 -10.59 -1.31 -3.23
N PRO A 329 -9.40 -1.60 -3.75
CA PRO A 329 -8.21 -1.16 -3.07
C PRO A 329 -8.29 0.35 -2.93
N ASP A 330 -8.00 0.84 -1.73
CA ASP A 330 -7.79 2.25 -1.42
C ASP A 330 -6.74 2.89 -2.37
N THR A 331 -6.09 2.11 -3.25
CA THR A 331 -5.31 2.55 -4.42
C THR A 331 -6.15 3.15 -5.55
N LEU A 332 -7.40 2.71 -5.75
CA LEU A 332 -8.29 3.17 -6.84
C LEU A 332 -9.29 4.22 -6.38
N LEU A 333 -9.69 4.18 -5.12
CA LEU A 333 -10.65 5.13 -4.54
C LEU A 333 -10.01 6.47 -4.15
N GLY A 334 -8.69 6.57 -4.17
CA GLY A 334 -7.97 7.84 -3.93
C GLY A 334 -8.12 8.87 -5.04
N ASP A 335 -8.62 8.46 -6.21
CA ASP A 335 -8.88 9.33 -7.38
C ASP A 335 -10.38 9.54 -7.62
N VAL A 336 -11.26 9.06 -6.71
CA VAL A 336 -12.71 9.25 -6.76
C VAL A 336 -13.11 10.30 -5.71
N PRO A 337 -13.93 11.31 -6.03
CA PRO A 337 -14.30 12.37 -5.09
C PRO A 337 -14.88 11.83 -3.77
N GLN A 338 -14.30 12.24 -2.65
CA GLN A 338 -14.55 11.67 -1.31
C GLN A 338 -16.03 11.70 -0.87
N HIS A 339 -16.81 12.69 -1.33
CA HIS A 339 -18.24 12.84 -1.07
C HIS A 339 -19.13 11.77 -1.77
N ALA A 340 -18.62 11.08 -2.80
CA ALA A 340 -19.29 9.95 -3.44
C ALA A 340 -19.03 8.63 -2.67
N LEU A 341 -17.82 8.46 -2.14
CA LEU A 341 -17.46 7.32 -1.30
C LEU A 341 -18.19 7.30 0.03
N GLU A 342 -18.25 8.43 0.73
CA GLU A 342 -18.87 8.53 2.06
C GLU A 342 -20.37 8.22 2.01
N ARG A 343 -21.05 8.61 0.92
CA ARG A 343 -22.45 8.23 0.68
C ARG A 343 -22.62 6.72 0.45
N LEU A 344 -21.76 6.11 -0.36
CA LEU A 344 -21.76 4.65 -0.58
C LEU A 344 -21.46 3.87 0.71
N VAL A 345 -20.42 4.24 1.46
CA VAL A 345 -20.07 3.51 2.68
C VAL A 345 -21.16 3.63 3.75
N GLU A 346 -21.74 4.81 3.94
CA GLU A 346 -22.81 5.03 4.93
C GLU A 346 -24.12 4.33 4.52
N GLU A 347 -24.48 4.34 3.23
CA GLU A 347 -25.67 3.68 2.69
C GLU A 347 -25.61 2.14 2.82
N TYR A 348 -24.42 1.54 2.70
CA TYR A 348 -24.27 0.08 2.70
C TYR A 348 -23.83 -0.53 4.04
N ARG A 349 -23.26 0.27 4.96
CA ARG A 349 -22.92 -0.18 6.34
C ARG A 349 -24.15 -0.64 7.13
N HIS A 350 -25.29 0.00 6.92
CA HIS A 350 -26.57 -0.39 7.55
C HIS A 350 -27.20 -1.65 6.94
N ARG A 351 -26.92 -1.99 5.68
CA ARG A 351 -27.47 -3.20 5.03
C ARG A 351 -26.66 -4.46 5.37
N PHE A 352 -25.32 -4.38 5.43
CA PHE A 352 -24.47 -5.53 5.72
C PHE A 352 -24.50 -6.01 7.18
N ALA A 353 -24.55 -5.08 8.15
CA ALA A 353 -24.66 -5.43 9.57
C ALA A 353 -25.98 -6.16 9.87
N ASN A 354 -27.06 -5.81 9.15
CA ASN A 354 -28.36 -6.44 9.31
C ASN A 354 -28.47 -7.80 8.59
N ALA A 355 -27.82 -8.00 7.45
CA ALA A 355 -27.87 -9.26 6.71
C ALA A 355 -27.20 -10.43 7.46
N LEU A 356 -26.10 -10.18 8.17
CA LEU A 356 -25.42 -11.20 8.99
C LEU A 356 -26.11 -11.45 10.34
N LEU A 357 -26.80 -10.45 10.91
CA LEU A 357 -27.49 -10.58 12.20
C LEU A 357 -28.92 -11.10 12.09
N MET A 358 -29.61 -10.94 10.95
CA MET A 358 -31.03 -11.31 10.82
C MET A 358 -31.32 -12.70 10.24
N ARG A 359 -30.31 -13.47 9.78
CA ARG A 359 -30.56 -14.76 9.09
C ARG A 359 -29.86 -15.98 9.68
N CYS A 360 -29.13 -15.83 10.78
CA CYS A 360 -28.71 -16.97 11.58
C CYS A 360 -29.77 -17.21 12.67
N PRO A 361 -30.60 -18.28 12.61
CA PRO A 361 -31.45 -18.60 13.74
C PRO A 361 -30.53 -18.88 14.95
N PRO A 362 -30.87 -18.40 16.16
CA PRO A 362 -30.10 -18.75 17.34
C PRO A 362 -30.07 -20.28 17.45
N LEU A 363 -28.88 -20.85 17.53
CA LEU A 363 -28.68 -22.25 17.92
C LEU A 363 -29.15 -22.37 19.38
N SER A 364 -30.46 -22.52 19.57
CA SER A 364 -31.07 -22.83 20.84
C SER A 364 -31.12 -24.35 21.03
N GLY A 365 -30.27 -24.82 21.93
CA GLY A 365 -30.53 -26.00 22.75
C GLY A 365 -30.30 -27.37 22.11
N ARG A 366 -29.16 -27.99 22.44
CA ARG A 366 -29.16 -29.37 23.00
C ARG A 366 -27.87 -29.66 23.78
N SER A 367 -28.10 -30.05 25.03
CA SER A 367 -27.27 -30.80 25.98
C SER A 367 -25.87 -30.28 26.33
N GLN A 368 -25.79 -29.81 27.59
CA GLN A 368 -24.62 -29.88 28.44
C GLN A 368 -23.97 -31.28 28.37
N GLY A 369 -22.67 -31.32 28.12
CA GLY A 369 -21.86 -32.53 28.22
C GLY A 369 -20.41 -32.14 28.49
N ARG A 370 -20.02 -32.21 29.77
CA ARG A 370 -18.63 -32.05 30.22
C ARG A 370 -17.70 -32.93 29.38
N THR A 371 -16.62 -32.37 28.84
CA THR A 371 -15.39 -33.13 28.58
C THR A 371 -14.18 -32.24 28.82
N ARG A 372 -13.29 -32.76 29.69
CA ARG A 372 -11.98 -32.20 30.03
C ARG A 372 -11.07 -32.21 28.81
N TRP A 373 -10.25 -31.17 28.68
CA TRP A 373 -9.01 -31.23 27.90
C TRP A 373 -7.95 -31.98 28.72
N PRO A 374 -7.32 -33.05 28.19
CA PRO A 374 -6.06 -33.53 28.72
C PRO A 374 -4.90 -32.67 28.21
N GLU A 375 -3.84 -32.69 29.01
CA GLU A 375 -2.63 -31.86 29.08
C GLU A 375 -1.85 -31.63 27.77
#